data_AF-A0ABD5L0I9-F1
#
_entry.id   AF-A0ABD5L0I9-F1
#
_cell.length_a   1.000
_cell.length_b   1.000
_cell.length_c   1.000
_cell.angle_alpha   90.00
_cell.angle_beta   90.00
_cell.angle_gamma   90.00
#
_symmetry.space_group_name_H-M   'P 1'
#
loop_
_entity.id
_entity.type
_entity.pdbx_description
1 polymer ?
#
loop_
_entity_poly.entity_id
_entity_poly.type
_entity_poly.pdbx_seq_one_letter_code
_entity_poly.pdbx_strand_id
1 'polypeptide(L)'
;MNRIEKSKEKFKQLFGEGVPSTHATDPDFQDILSHFIFGEVFYQGNLDDKQRELITLVVLATNQTLPQLKAHVSAALNVGLTPVEIKEAVYQCAPYIGFPKTLNAINEVNEVFKAKNIALPIESQKTVDEDNRFQKGLATQVEIFGDVIKKCRRVLHQIKSICRNIFLLFALEISILVTDSI
;
A
#
# COMPACT_ATOMS: atom_id res chain seq x y z
N MET A 1 0.61 -21.78 23.20
CA MET A 1 0.32 -22.11 21.80
C MET A 1 1.62 -22.38 21.06
N ASN A 2 1.74 -23.54 20.42
CA ASN A 2 2.91 -23.92 19.63
C ASN A 2 2.91 -23.22 18.25
N ARG A 3 4.00 -23.35 17.48
CA ARG A 3 4.16 -22.70 16.16
C ARG A 3 3.06 -23.07 15.16
N ILE A 4 2.63 -24.33 15.17
CA ILE A 4 1.63 -24.86 14.23
C ILE A 4 0.25 -24.29 14.56
N GLU A 5 -0.12 -24.28 15.83
CA GLU A 5 -1.37 -23.69 16.32
C GLU A 5 -1.42 -22.18 16.02
N LYS A 6 -0.32 -21.47 16.30
CA LYS A 6 -0.13 -20.05 15.96
C LYS A 6 -0.34 -19.77 14.47
N SER A 7 0.24 -20.61 13.62
CA SER A 7 0.10 -20.53 12.18
C SER A 7 -1.34 -20.71 11.73
N LYS A 8 -2.04 -21.73 12.27
CA LYS A 8 -3.44 -22.01 11.92
C LYS A 8 -4.37 -20.88 12.35
N GLU A 9 -4.20 -20.36 13.57
CA GLU A 9 -5.00 -19.23 14.07
C GLU A 9 -4.79 -17.99 13.20
N LYS A 10 -3.54 -17.61 12.94
CA LYS A 10 -3.22 -16.42 12.14
C LYS A 10 -3.68 -16.57 10.68
N PHE A 11 -3.49 -17.75 10.08
CA PHE A 11 -4.00 -18.01 8.74
C PHE A 11 -5.53 -17.90 8.69
N LYS A 12 -6.24 -18.43 9.69
CA LYS A 12 -7.70 -18.32 9.79
C LYS A 12 -8.16 -16.86 9.91
N GLN A 13 -7.47 -16.06 10.72
CA GLN A 13 -7.77 -14.64 10.87
C GLN A 13 -7.62 -13.88 9.54
N LEU A 14 -6.56 -14.17 8.77
CA LEU A 14 -6.25 -13.46 7.53
C LEU A 14 -7.09 -13.96 6.34
N PHE A 15 -7.17 -15.26 6.14
CA PHE A 15 -7.71 -15.85 4.90
C PHE A 15 -9.04 -16.58 5.09
N GLY A 16 -9.53 -16.70 6.34
CA GLY A 16 -10.76 -17.41 6.67
C GLY A 16 -10.55 -18.92 6.84
N GLU A 17 -11.64 -19.67 6.77
CA GLU A 17 -11.58 -21.14 6.87
C GLU A 17 -11.16 -21.77 5.55
N GLY A 18 -10.21 -22.71 5.63
CA GLY A 18 -9.71 -23.44 4.47
C GLY A 18 -8.23 -23.77 4.59
N VAL A 19 -7.73 -24.47 3.58
CA VAL A 19 -6.30 -24.70 3.38
C VAL A 19 -5.85 -23.96 2.12
N PRO A 20 -4.61 -23.44 2.09
CA PRO A 20 -4.02 -22.91 0.86
C PRO A 20 -4.14 -23.92 -0.28
N SER A 21 -4.49 -23.46 -1.49
CA SER A 21 -4.69 -24.35 -2.65
C SER A 21 -3.46 -25.18 -3.00
N THR A 22 -2.27 -24.63 -2.76
CA THR A 22 -0.96 -25.29 -2.92
C THR A 22 -0.75 -26.45 -1.97
N HIS A 23 -1.47 -26.55 -0.85
CA HIS A 23 -1.36 -27.70 0.04
C HIS A 23 -1.81 -29.01 -0.63
N ALA A 24 -2.71 -28.93 -1.62
CA ALA A 24 -3.18 -30.13 -2.34
C ALA A 24 -2.09 -30.73 -3.24
N THR A 25 -1.15 -29.92 -3.73
CA THR A 25 -0.09 -30.34 -4.66
C THR A 25 1.28 -30.44 -3.99
N ASP A 26 1.58 -29.54 -3.05
CA ASP A 26 2.89 -29.35 -2.44
C ASP A 26 2.78 -29.11 -0.92
N PRO A 27 2.28 -30.10 -0.14
CA PRO A 27 1.98 -29.92 1.28
C PRO A 27 3.21 -29.55 2.12
N ASP A 28 4.37 -30.18 1.87
CA ASP A 28 5.59 -29.90 2.64
C ASP A 28 6.06 -28.45 2.49
N PHE A 29 6.04 -27.94 1.26
CA PHE A 29 6.40 -26.55 1.00
C PHE A 29 5.39 -25.59 1.62
N GLN A 30 4.10 -25.92 1.51
CA GLN A 30 3.05 -25.10 2.11
C GLN A 30 3.14 -25.06 3.63
N ASP A 31 3.50 -26.16 4.29
CA ASP A 31 3.71 -26.22 5.73
C ASP A 31 4.94 -25.40 6.13
N ILE A 32 6.06 -25.51 5.41
CA ILE A 32 7.25 -24.68 5.66
C ILE A 32 6.88 -23.19 5.60
N LEU A 33 6.21 -22.78 4.52
CA LEU A 33 5.77 -21.40 4.30
C LEU A 33 4.83 -20.94 5.43
N SER A 34 3.77 -21.71 5.69
CA SER A 34 2.72 -21.31 6.63
C SER A 34 3.26 -21.21 8.04
N HIS A 35 3.97 -22.24 8.50
CA HIS A 35 4.55 -22.26 9.83
C HIS A 35 5.58 -21.15 10.02
N PHE A 36 6.38 -20.82 9.00
CA PHE A 36 7.37 -19.76 9.10
C PHE A 36 6.70 -18.38 9.14
N ILE A 37 5.89 -18.06 8.13
CA ILE A 37 5.27 -16.74 8.01
C ILE A 37 4.27 -16.55 9.15
N PHE A 38 3.23 -17.37 9.21
CA PHE A 38 2.11 -17.19 10.13
C PHE A 38 2.37 -17.71 11.53
N GLY A 39 3.31 -18.63 11.72
CA GLY A 39 3.64 -19.20 13.03
C GLY A 39 4.81 -18.52 13.75
N GLU A 40 5.70 -17.84 13.02
CA GLU A 40 6.88 -17.17 13.59
C GLU A 40 6.93 -15.69 13.23
N VAL A 41 7.03 -15.32 11.95
CA VAL A 41 7.28 -13.93 11.50
C VAL A 41 6.21 -12.94 11.97
N PHE A 42 4.93 -13.34 11.93
CA PHE A 42 3.82 -12.51 12.40
C PHE A 42 3.89 -12.15 13.90
N TYR A 43 4.65 -12.91 14.69
CA TYR A 43 4.82 -12.68 16.13
C TYR A 43 6.16 -12.00 16.47
N GLN A 44 6.92 -11.55 15.48
CA GLN A 44 8.20 -10.86 15.67
C GLN A 44 8.06 -9.34 15.51
N GLY A 45 8.61 -8.57 16.45
CA GLY A 45 8.55 -7.11 16.44
C GLY A 45 7.20 -6.54 16.92
N ASN A 46 7.05 -5.22 16.81
CA ASN A 46 5.96 -4.47 17.43
C ASN A 46 4.89 -3.97 16.44
N LEU A 47 4.81 -4.58 15.25
CA LEU A 47 3.81 -4.23 14.25
C LEU A 47 2.53 -5.04 14.45
N ASP A 48 1.40 -4.34 14.43
CA ASP A 48 0.08 -4.98 14.42
C ASP A 48 -0.24 -5.60 13.04
N ASP A 49 -1.33 -6.37 12.97
CA ASP A 49 -1.71 -7.06 11.74
C ASP A 49 -2.07 -6.10 10.59
N LYS A 50 -2.67 -4.93 10.89
CA LYS A 50 -3.02 -3.94 9.87
C LYS A 50 -1.77 -3.35 9.24
N GLN A 51 -0.78 -2.98 10.06
CA GLN A 51 0.51 -2.45 9.62
C GLN A 51 1.26 -3.48 8.77
N ARG A 52 1.24 -4.76 9.16
CA ARG A 52 1.87 -5.85 8.39
C ARG A 52 1.20 -6.04 7.03
N GLU A 53 -0.13 -6.02 6.97
CA GLU A 53 -0.85 -6.14 5.72
C GLU A 53 -0.60 -4.92 4.80
N LEU A 54 -0.58 -3.69 5.33
CA LEU A 54 -0.23 -2.50 4.54
C LEU A 54 1.16 -2.63 3.90
N ILE A 55 2.17 -3.03 4.69
CA ILE A 55 3.53 -3.26 4.18
C ILE A 55 3.51 -4.36 3.11
N THR A 56 2.79 -5.44 3.37
CA THR A 56 2.70 -6.58 2.44
C THR A 56 2.07 -6.15 1.11
N LEU A 57 0.98 -5.38 1.14
CA LEU A 57 0.34 -4.83 -0.06
C LEU A 57 1.31 -3.98 -0.89
N VAL A 58 2.07 -3.08 -0.25
CA VAL A 58 3.07 -2.23 -0.93
C VAL A 58 4.18 -3.07 -1.57
N VAL A 59 4.70 -4.07 -0.86
CA VAL A 59 5.76 -4.94 -1.36
C VAL A 59 5.26 -5.79 -2.55
N LEU A 60 4.06 -6.37 -2.44
CA LEU A 60 3.49 -7.18 -3.51
C LEU A 60 3.14 -6.34 -4.75
N ALA A 61 2.64 -5.10 -4.54
CA ALA A 61 2.43 -4.15 -5.63
C ALA A 61 3.75 -3.77 -6.30
N THR A 62 4.80 -3.51 -5.53
CA THR A 62 6.14 -3.15 -6.05
C THR A 62 6.74 -4.27 -6.91
N ASN A 63 6.62 -5.51 -6.43
CA ASN A 63 7.14 -6.71 -7.08
C ASN A 63 6.24 -7.25 -8.19
N GLN A 64 5.02 -6.72 -8.36
CA GLN A 64 4.01 -7.17 -9.33
C GLN A 64 3.59 -8.64 -9.14
N THR A 65 3.58 -9.11 -7.89
CA THR A 65 3.07 -10.44 -7.50
C THR A 65 1.56 -10.37 -7.27
N LEU A 66 0.82 -10.14 -8.35
CA LEU A 66 -0.59 -9.77 -8.36
C LEU A 66 -1.56 -10.82 -7.76
N PRO A 67 -1.36 -12.14 -7.95
CA PRO A 67 -2.23 -13.14 -7.31
C PRO A 67 -2.18 -13.08 -5.78
N GLN A 68 -0.98 -12.91 -5.22
CA GLN A 68 -0.79 -12.74 -3.78
C GLN A 68 -1.34 -11.39 -3.32
N LEU A 69 -1.19 -10.32 -4.12
CA LEU A 69 -1.79 -9.02 -3.81
C LEU A 69 -3.30 -9.15 -3.62
N LYS A 70 -4.02 -9.86 -4.51
CA LYS A 70 -5.47 -10.11 -4.34
C LYS A 70 -5.81 -10.79 -3.02
N ALA A 71 -5.06 -11.84 -2.68
CA ALA A 71 -5.28 -12.58 -1.44
C ALA A 71 -5.07 -11.66 -0.22
N HIS A 72 -4.01 -10.85 -0.24
CA HIS A 72 -3.70 -9.92 0.86
C HIS A 72 -4.62 -8.69 0.92
N VAL A 73 -5.23 -8.25 -0.19
CA VAL A 73 -6.30 -7.23 -0.13
C VAL A 73 -7.51 -7.79 0.62
N SER A 74 -7.86 -9.05 0.41
CA SER A 74 -8.92 -9.71 1.19
C SER A 74 -8.53 -9.86 2.65
N ALA A 75 -7.27 -10.21 2.94
CA ALA A 75 -6.77 -10.34 4.30
C ALA A 75 -6.73 -9.00 5.05
N ALA A 76 -6.29 -7.93 4.39
CA ALA A 76 -6.31 -6.56 4.89
C ALA A 76 -7.72 -6.14 5.35
N LEU A 77 -8.74 -6.41 4.53
CA LEU A 77 -10.14 -6.15 4.89
C LEU A 77 -10.57 -6.98 6.11
N ASN A 78 -10.16 -8.25 6.20
CA ASN A 78 -10.51 -9.14 7.31
C ASN A 78 -9.88 -8.69 8.65
N VAL A 79 -8.69 -8.08 8.61
CA VAL A 79 -8.06 -7.48 9.81
C VAL A 79 -8.51 -6.05 10.10
N GLY A 80 -9.49 -5.55 9.34
CA GLY A 80 -10.19 -4.29 9.60
C GLY A 80 -9.50 -3.05 9.00
N LEU A 81 -8.67 -3.21 7.96
CA LEU A 81 -8.31 -2.07 7.11
C LEU A 81 -9.52 -1.66 6.27
N THR A 82 -9.70 -0.35 6.14
CA THR A 82 -10.74 0.24 5.30
C THR A 82 -10.35 0.19 3.83
N PRO A 83 -11.34 0.23 2.91
CA PRO A 83 -11.06 0.34 1.48
C PRO A 83 -10.22 1.58 1.12
N VAL A 84 -10.37 2.66 1.90
CA VAL A 84 -9.58 3.90 1.77
C VAL A 84 -8.12 3.62 2.09
N GLU A 85 -7.79 3.13 3.29
CA GLU A 85 -6.41 2.83 3.70
C GLU A 85 -5.68 1.90 2.71
N ILE A 86 -6.38 0.90 2.16
CA ILE A 86 -5.82 -0.01 1.17
C ILE A 86 -5.51 0.72 -0.15
N LYS A 87 -6.43 1.56 -0.64
CA LYS A 87 -6.21 2.33 -1.86
C LYS A 87 -5.08 3.33 -1.69
N GLU A 88 -5.00 3.96 -0.53
CA GLU A 88 -3.93 4.89 -0.18
C GLU A 88 -2.55 4.27 -0.26
N ALA A 89 -2.37 3.12 0.40
CA ALA A 89 -1.10 2.40 0.35
C ALA A 89 -0.65 2.12 -1.10
N VAL A 90 -1.59 1.77 -1.97
CA VAL A 90 -1.30 1.51 -3.38
C VAL A 90 -1.05 2.81 -4.16
N TYR A 91 -1.81 3.88 -3.92
CA TYR A 91 -1.59 5.18 -4.57
C TYR A 91 -0.21 5.76 -4.25
N GLN A 92 0.22 5.68 -2.98
CA GLN A 92 1.55 6.11 -2.54
C GLN A 92 2.69 5.34 -3.23
N CYS A 93 2.41 4.20 -3.90
CA CYS A 93 3.44 3.50 -4.67
C CYS A 93 3.76 4.20 -6.00
N ALA A 94 2.83 4.95 -6.62
CA ALA A 94 2.99 5.50 -7.96
C ALA A 94 4.25 6.34 -8.19
N PRO A 95 4.68 7.19 -7.24
CA PRO A 95 5.93 7.92 -7.38
C PRO A 95 7.15 6.99 -7.41
N TYR A 96 7.14 5.90 -6.64
CA TYR A 96 8.30 5.02 -6.50
C TYR A 96 8.40 3.93 -7.57
N ILE A 97 7.27 3.36 -7.97
CA ILE A 97 7.22 2.20 -8.88
C ILE A 97 6.65 2.54 -10.25
N GLY A 98 6.19 3.79 -10.44
CA GLY A 98 5.56 4.27 -11.65
C GLY A 98 4.07 3.92 -11.75
N PHE A 99 3.35 4.69 -12.58
CA PHE A 99 1.93 4.49 -12.80
C PHE A 99 1.54 3.13 -13.37
N PRO A 100 2.24 2.52 -14.36
CA PRO A 100 1.77 1.25 -14.94
C PRO A 100 1.66 0.13 -13.90
N LYS A 101 2.70 -0.03 -13.07
CA LYS A 101 2.70 -1.02 -11.97
C LYS A 101 1.62 -0.74 -10.94
N THR A 102 1.41 0.54 -10.64
CA THR A 102 0.39 0.97 -9.68
C THR A 102 -1.02 0.75 -10.23
N LEU A 103 -1.27 1.02 -11.51
CA LEU A 103 -2.54 0.75 -12.17
C LEU A 103 -2.88 -0.75 -12.18
N ASN A 104 -1.88 -1.61 -12.44
CA ASN A 104 -2.06 -3.05 -12.31
C ASN A 104 -2.53 -3.42 -10.89
N ALA A 105 -1.85 -2.92 -9.86
CA ALA A 105 -2.24 -3.18 -8.47
C ALA A 105 -3.65 -2.63 -8.14
N ILE A 106 -3.98 -1.41 -8.58
CA ILE A 106 -5.30 -0.78 -8.41
C ILE A 106 -6.41 -1.64 -9.01
N ASN A 107 -6.17 -2.23 -10.19
CA ASN A 107 -7.14 -3.11 -10.85
C ASN A 107 -7.40 -4.36 -10.00
N GLU A 108 -6.36 -4.99 -9.46
CA GLU A 108 -6.52 -6.18 -8.62
C GLU A 108 -7.22 -5.86 -7.29
N VAL A 109 -6.94 -4.70 -6.69
CA VAL A 109 -7.70 -4.20 -5.53
C VAL A 109 -9.18 -4.02 -5.88
N ASN A 110 -9.48 -3.43 -7.04
CA ASN A 110 -10.87 -3.21 -7.49
C ASN A 110 -11.62 -4.52 -7.70
N GLU A 111 -10.97 -5.54 -8.27
CA GLU A 111 -11.59 -6.85 -8.44
C GLU A 111 -11.96 -7.48 -7.09
N VAL A 112 -11.09 -7.36 -6.08
CA VAL A 112 -11.41 -7.83 -4.73
C VAL A 112 -12.55 -7.01 -4.10
N PHE A 113 -12.54 -5.69 -4.26
CA PHE A 113 -13.62 -4.82 -3.73
C PHE A 113 -14.97 -5.19 -4.34
N LYS A 114 -15.05 -5.40 -5.66
CA LYS A 114 -16.26 -5.89 -6.34
C LYS A 114 -16.71 -7.24 -5.78
N ALA A 115 -15.79 -8.20 -5.62
CA ALA A 115 -16.10 -9.52 -5.07
C ALA A 115 -16.59 -9.45 -3.61
N LYS A 116 -16.19 -8.42 -2.86
CA LYS A 116 -16.62 -8.14 -1.48
C LYS A 116 -17.83 -7.20 -1.39
N ASN A 117 -18.46 -6.86 -2.53
CA ASN A 117 -19.59 -5.92 -2.62
C ASN A 117 -19.29 -4.52 -2.05
N ILE A 118 -18.03 -4.09 -2.12
CA ILE A 118 -17.63 -2.73 -1.80
C ILE A 118 -17.88 -1.87 -3.04
N ALA A 119 -18.67 -0.80 -2.89
CA ALA A 119 -19.01 0.11 -3.98
C ALA A 119 -17.77 0.86 -4.50
N LEU A 120 -17.70 0.99 -5.83
CA LEU A 120 -16.70 1.79 -6.53
C LEU A 120 -17.42 2.91 -7.31
N PRO A 121 -16.90 4.15 -7.33
CA PRO A 121 -15.68 4.61 -6.63
C PRO A 121 -15.87 4.67 -5.11
N ILE A 122 -14.77 4.46 -4.37
CA ILE A 122 -14.76 4.72 -2.93
C ILE A 122 -14.86 6.23 -2.65
N GLU A 123 -15.18 6.59 -1.41
CA GLU A 123 -15.26 7.99 -0.98
C GLU A 123 -13.95 8.74 -1.24
N SER A 124 -14.05 9.90 -1.87
CA SER A 124 -12.90 10.73 -2.24
C SER A 124 -12.26 11.38 -1.01
N GLN A 125 -10.97 11.17 -0.82
CA GLN A 125 -10.14 11.83 0.21
C GLN A 125 -9.39 13.07 -0.31
N LYS A 126 -9.80 13.60 -1.48
CA LYS A 126 -9.16 14.74 -2.14
C LYS A 126 -9.28 16.03 -1.32
N THR A 127 -8.15 16.63 -0.92
CA THR A 127 -8.09 17.90 -0.16
C THR A 127 -7.64 19.12 -0.99
N VAL A 128 -7.19 18.89 -2.23
CA VAL A 128 -6.64 19.90 -3.15
C VAL A 128 -7.24 19.77 -4.54
N ASP A 129 -7.22 20.82 -5.34
CA ASP A 129 -7.71 20.86 -6.73
C ASP A 129 -6.63 21.34 -7.71
N GLU A 130 -6.95 21.43 -9.01
CA GLU A 130 -5.98 21.85 -10.02
C GLU A 130 -5.49 23.29 -9.83
N ASP A 131 -6.30 24.16 -9.25
CA ASP A 131 -5.96 25.57 -9.05
C ASP A 131 -5.01 25.74 -7.85
N ASN A 132 -5.15 24.90 -6.82
CA ASN A 132 -4.38 25.04 -5.56
C ASN A 132 -3.35 23.93 -5.28
N ARG A 133 -3.31 22.83 -6.04
CA ARG A 133 -2.39 21.69 -5.80
C ARG A 133 -0.93 22.09 -5.70
N PHE A 134 -0.46 23.01 -6.55
CA PHE A 134 0.94 23.43 -6.55
C PHE A 134 1.29 24.24 -5.31
N GLN A 135 0.42 25.18 -4.91
CA GLN A 135 0.66 26.06 -3.77
C GLN A 135 0.60 25.28 -2.46
N LYS A 136 -0.45 24.47 -2.26
CA LYS A 136 -0.58 23.59 -1.10
C LYS A 136 0.55 22.56 -1.05
N GLY A 137 0.87 21.97 -2.21
CA GLY A 137 2.06 21.16 -2.46
C GLY A 137 3.31 21.77 -1.84
N LEU A 138 3.70 22.95 -2.34
CA LEU A 138 4.89 23.65 -1.88
C LEU A 138 4.85 24.00 -0.39
N ALA A 139 3.69 24.40 0.15
CA ALA A 139 3.54 24.71 1.57
C ALA A 139 3.88 23.49 2.44
N THR A 140 3.31 22.32 2.12
CA THR A 140 3.61 21.06 2.82
C THR A 140 5.08 20.65 2.66
N GLN A 141 5.68 20.81 1.48
CA GLN A 141 7.11 20.53 1.32
C GLN A 141 7.99 21.41 2.20
N VAL A 142 7.65 22.69 2.30
CA VAL A 142 8.38 23.65 3.14
C VAL A 142 8.19 23.33 4.62
N GLU A 143 7.00 22.89 5.02
CA GLU A 143 6.73 22.43 6.38
C GLU A 143 7.57 21.20 6.75
N ILE A 144 7.60 20.18 5.88
CA ILE A 144 8.31 18.92 6.14
C ILE A 144 9.84 19.08 6.08
N PHE A 145 10.35 19.77 5.06
CA PHE A 145 11.79 19.80 4.73
C PHE A 145 12.46 21.15 5.03
N GLY A 146 11.69 22.15 5.50
CA GLY A 146 12.20 23.45 5.91
C GLY A 146 12.84 24.27 4.76
N ASP A 147 13.85 25.06 5.12
CA ASP A 147 14.48 26.03 4.22
C ASP A 147 15.28 25.38 3.07
N VAL A 148 15.55 24.07 3.13
CA VAL A 148 16.20 23.33 2.04
C VAL A 148 15.36 23.43 0.75
N ILE A 149 14.04 23.31 0.85
CA ILE A 149 13.13 23.42 -0.31
C ILE A 149 13.15 24.83 -0.91
N LYS A 150 13.16 25.86 -0.08
CA LYS A 150 13.25 27.27 -0.54
C LYS A 150 14.56 27.50 -1.30
N LYS A 151 15.68 26.97 -0.80
CA LYS A 151 17.00 27.07 -1.44
C LYS A 151 17.06 26.29 -2.75
N CYS A 152 16.60 25.04 -2.77
CA CYS A 152 16.52 24.22 -3.99
C CYS A 152 15.68 24.90 -5.08
N ARG A 153 14.55 25.52 -4.72
CA ARG A 153 13.70 26.23 -5.69
C ARG A 153 14.37 27.47 -6.29
N ARG A 154 15.17 28.20 -5.50
CA ARG A 154 15.93 29.36 -5.98
C ARG A 154 16.98 28.95 -7.02
N VAL A 155 17.65 27.82 -6.81
CA VAL A 155 18.62 27.25 -7.76
C VAL A 155 17.92 26.69 -9.00
N LEU A 156 16.80 25.98 -8.85
CA LEU A 156 16.04 25.40 -9.97
C LEU A 156 15.39 26.45 -10.87
N HIS A 157 15.05 27.64 -10.35
CA HIS A 157 14.59 28.77 -11.17
C HIS A 157 15.64 29.25 -12.19
N GLN A 158 16.93 28.99 -11.94
CA GLN A 158 18.02 29.27 -12.88
C GLN A 158 18.18 28.15 -13.93
N ILE A 159 17.73 26.93 -13.64
CA ILE A 159 17.80 25.74 -14.52
C ILE A 159 16.44 25.55 -15.22
N LYS A 160 15.88 26.63 -15.78
CA LYS A 160 14.46 26.71 -16.18
C LYS A 160 14.02 25.88 -17.39
N SER A 161 14.88 25.05 -18.00
CA SER A 161 14.57 24.42 -19.28
C SER A 161 14.44 22.88 -19.27
N ILE A 162 15.11 22.12 -18.39
CA ILE A 162 15.30 20.67 -18.66
C ILE A 162 14.75 19.74 -17.56
N CYS A 163 14.67 20.13 -16.30
CA CYS A 163 14.23 19.22 -15.23
C CYS A 163 13.22 19.91 -14.31
N ARG A 164 11.98 20.04 -14.77
CA ARG A 164 10.87 20.30 -13.84
C ARG A 164 10.83 19.07 -12.92
N ASN A 165 10.97 19.29 -11.62
CA ASN A 165 10.96 18.29 -10.54
C ASN A 165 9.63 17.51 -10.50
N ILE A 166 9.35 16.73 -11.54
CA ILE A 166 8.13 15.93 -11.66
C ILE A 166 8.11 14.92 -10.52
N PHE A 167 9.24 14.30 -10.17
CA PHE A 167 9.26 13.21 -9.20
C PHE A 167 8.96 13.64 -7.75
N LEU A 168 9.59 14.71 -7.25
CA LEU A 168 9.40 15.19 -5.88
C LEU A 168 8.10 15.97 -5.69
N LEU A 169 7.66 16.76 -6.67
CA LEU A 169 6.32 17.36 -6.59
C LEU A 169 5.25 16.27 -6.66
N PHE A 170 5.41 15.28 -7.53
CA PHE A 170 4.39 14.26 -7.72
C PHE A 170 4.24 13.31 -6.52
N ALA A 171 5.36 12.95 -5.86
CA ALA A 171 5.32 12.16 -4.63
C ALA A 171 4.54 12.86 -3.52
N LEU A 172 4.84 14.14 -3.29
CA LEU A 172 4.14 14.94 -2.28
C LEU A 172 2.73 15.34 -2.74
N GLU A 173 2.46 15.44 -4.04
CA GLU A 173 1.11 15.64 -4.57
C GLU A 173 0.22 14.43 -4.33
N ILE A 174 0.71 13.20 -4.48
CA ILE A 174 -0.06 11.99 -4.12
C ILE A 174 -0.20 11.86 -2.61
N SER A 175 0.77 12.29 -1.79
CA SER A 175 0.52 12.38 -0.34
C SER A 175 -0.58 13.42 -0.06
N ILE A 176 -0.46 14.65 -0.54
CA ILE A 176 -1.39 15.75 -0.23
C ILE A 176 -2.78 15.55 -0.85
N LEU A 177 -2.89 14.94 -2.03
CA LEU A 177 -4.17 14.60 -2.64
C LEU A 177 -4.94 13.57 -1.82
N VAL A 178 -4.30 12.88 -0.88
CA VAL A 178 -4.89 11.66 -0.35
C VAL A 178 -4.62 11.37 1.15
N THR A 179 -3.86 12.21 1.83
CA THR A 179 -3.63 12.10 3.29
C THR A 179 -4.61 12.96 4.09
N ASP A 180 -5.58 12.30 4.71
CA ASP A 180 -6.12 12.61 6.05
C ASP A 180 -6.47 11.32 6.85
N SER A 181 -6.18 10.11 6.33
CA SER A 181 -6.74 8.84 6.83
C SER A 181 -5.75 7.72 7.19
N ILE A 182 -4.45 7.99 7.38
CA ILE A 182 -3.46 7.02 7.92
C ILE A 182 -2.74 7.64 9.11
#